data_AF-C7G6P1-F1
#
_entry.id   AF-C7G6P1-F1
#
_cell.length_a   1.000
_cell.length_b   1.000
_cell.length_c   1.000
_cell.angle_alpha   90.00
_cell.angle_beta   90.00
_cell.angle_gamma   90.00
#
_symmetry.space_group_name_H-M   'P 1'
#
loop_
_entity.id
_entity.type
_entity.pdbx_description
1 polymer ?
#
loop_
_entity_poly.entity_id
_entity_poly.type
_entity_poly.pdbx_seq_one_letter_code
_entity_poly.pdbx_strand_id
1 'polypeptide(L)'
;MKYMGSKAKVARYIVPIIQEQIERSGYETYLEPFCGGCNVIDKIEAPQRIASDCNKYLIALMQHIQAGGELPGYIEREEYAKVRANRDDYPEWYAGYVGFVASYNGRF
;
A
#
# COMPACT_ATOMS: atom_id res chain seq x y z
N MET A 1 1.83 -0.49 6.36
CA MET A 1 0.64 -1.35 6.61
C MET A 1 1.06 -2.81 6.81
N LYS A 2 0.38 -3.59 7.67
CA LYS A 2 0.60 -5.06 7.71
C LYS A 2 0.15 -5.64 6.37
N TYR A 3 1.02 -6.40 5.71
CA TYR A 3 0.74 -6.96 4.39
C TYR A 3 1.45 -8.30 4.25
N MET A 4 0.74 -9.33 3.78
CA MET A 4 1.34 -10.65 3.60
C MET A 4 2.43 -10.59 2.53
N GLY A 5 3.59 -11.18 2.80
CA GLY A 5 4.74 -11.10 1.89
C GLY A 5 5.46 -9.74 1.87
N SER A 6 5.11 -8.84 2.80
CA SER A 6 5.79 -7.56 2.99
C SER A 6 7.30 -7.74 3.14
N LYS A 7 8.04 -6.88 2.45
CA LYS A 7 9.50 -6.81 2.52
C LYS A 7 10.00 -6.00 3.70
N ALA A 8 9.14 -5.53 4.61
CA ALA A 8 9.54 -4.68 5.75
C ALA A 8 10.73 -5.23 6.56
N LYS A 9 10.79 -6.55 6.79
CA LYS A 9 11.89 -7.19 7.55
C LYS A 9 13.23 -7.20 6.79
N VAL A 10 13.18 -7.24 5.46
CA VAL A 10 14.36 -7.29 4.59
C VAL A 10 14.66 -5.97 3.91
N ALA A 11 13.82 -4.94 4.10
CA ALA A 11 13.93 -3.62 3.50
C ALA A 11 15.34 -3.03 3.70
N ARG A 12 15.91 -3.16 4.90
CA ARG A 12 17.27 -2.69 5.23
C ARG A 12 18.38 -3.26 4.35
N TYR A 13 18.18 -4.43 3.74
CA TYR A 13 19.17 -5.05 2.85
C TYR A 13 18.92 -4.71 1.38
N ILE A 14 17.66 -4.55 0.97
CA ILE A 14 17.30 -4.30 -0.43
C ILE A 14 17.32 -2.82 -0.80
N VAL A 15 16.95 -1.93 0.13
CA VAL A 15 16.90 -0.48 -0.10
C VAL A 15 18.26 0.07 -0.52
N PRO A 16 19.40 -0.25 0.14
CA PRO A 16 20.71 0.24 -0.30
C PRO A 16 21.07 -0.20 -1.72
N ILE A 17 20.73 -1.45 -2.09
CA ILE A 17 21.02 -1.99 -3.42
C ILE A 17 20.23 -1.22 -4.49
N ILE A 18 18.93 -0.99 -4.25
CA ILE A 18 18.08 -0.22 -5.17
C ILE A 18 18.57 1.23 -5.26
N GLN A 19 18.90 1.85 -4.13
CA GLN A 19 19.37 3.24 -4.08
C GLN A 19 20.67 3.41 -4.89
N GLU A 20 21.63 2.49 -4.73
CA GLU A 20 22.86 2.48 -5.53
C GLU A 20 22.57 2.36 -7.04
N GLN A 21 21.56 1.56 -7.43
CA GLN A 21 21.17 1.45 -8.84
C GLN A 21 20.56 2.75 -9.38
N ILE A 22 19.73 3.43 -8.60
CA ILE A 22 19.13 4.72 -8.98
C ILE A 22 20.24 5.76 -9.18
N GLU A 23 21.13 5.90 -8.20
CA GLU A 23 22.25 6.85 -8.24
C GLU A 23 23.19 6.59 -9.42
N ARG A 24 23.54 5.32 -9.65
CA ARG A 24 24.45 4.92 -10.73
C ARG A 24 23.84 5.09 -12.12
N SER A 25 22.55 4.80 -12.27
CA SER A 25 21.87 4.87 -13.56
C SER A 25 21.52 6.30 -13.98
N GLY A 26 21.38 7.21 -13.00
CA GLY A 26 20.91 8.57 -13.24
C GLY A 26 19.42 8.65 -13.61
N TYR A 27 18.65 7.56 -13.47
CA TYR A 27 17.21 7.60 -13.71
C TYR A 27 16.49 8.36 -12.60
N GLU A 28 15.61 9.27 -13.00
CA GLU A 28 14.83 10.07 -12.05
C GLU A 28 13.57 9.35 -11.52
N THR A 29 13.18 8.25 -12.17
CA THR A 29 11.93 7.53 -11.86
C THR A 29 12.21 6.14 -11.32
N TYR A 30 11.79 5.89 -10.08
CA TYR A 30 11.70 4.55 -9.50
C TYR A 30 10.29 3.99 -9.68
N LEU A 31 10.18 2.83 -10.33
CA LEU A 31 8.94 2.09 -10.52
C LEU A 31 8.93 0.83 -9.64
N GLU A 32 7.94 0.70 -8.76
CA GLU A 32 7.67 -0.49 -7.97
C GLU A 32 6.36 -1.15 -8.44
N PRO A 33 6.42 -2.11 -9.39
CA PRO A 33 5.22 -2.66 -10.04
C PRO A 33 4.42 -3.63 -9.16
N PHE A 34 4.95 -4.00 -7.99
CA PHE A 34 4.34 -4.89 -7.00
C PHE A 34 4.52 -4.29 -5.60
N CYS A 35 3.94 -3.12 -5.36
CA CYS A 35 4.21 -2.34 -4.15
C CYS A 35 3.65 -2.97 -2.88
N GLY A 36 2.57 -3.75 -2.98
CA GLY A 36 1.88 -4.31 -1.82
C GLY A 36 1.66 -3.26 -0.74
N GLY A 37 2.13 -3.51 0.48
CA GLY A 37 2.03 -2.53 1.58
C GLY A 37 2.98 -1.32 1.51
N CYS A 38 3.60 -1.03 0.36
CA CYS A 38 4.53 0.08 0.09
C CYS A 38 5.72 0.18 1.06
N ASN A 39 6.20 -0.95 1.59
CA ASN A 39 7.23 -0.97 2.64
C ASN A 39 8.67 -0.82 2.11
N VAL A 40 8.85 -0.69 0.80
CA VAL A 40 10.15 -0.48 0.14
C VAL A 40 10.17 0.91 -0.48
N ILE A 41 9.22 1.22 -1.37
CA ILE A 41 9.11 2.53 -2.02
C ILE A 41 9.01 3.71 -1.03
N ASP A 42 8.48 3.51 0.18
CA ASP A 42 8.44 4.53 1.23
C ASP A 42 9.83 4.97 1.72
N LYS A 43 10.86 4.13 1.52
CA LYS A 43 12.26 4.34 1.91
C LYS A 43 13.18 4.67 0.73
N ILE A 44 12.69 4.59 -0.50
CA ILE A 44 13.48 4.93 -1.69
C ILE A 44 13.45 6.44 -1.90
N GLU A 45 14.62 7.00 -2.23
CA GLU A 45 14.76 8.39 -2.64
C GLU A 45 14.97 8.47 -4.16
N ALA A 46 14.01 9.09 -4.84
CA ALA A 46 14.04 9.38 -6.28
C ALA A 46 13.15 10.59 -6.57
N PRO A 47 13.47 11.42 -7.59
CA PRO A 47 12.61 12.55 -7.99
C PRO A 47 11.16 12.15 -8.25
N GLN A 48 10.94 11.00 -8.90
CA GLN A 48 9.63 10.43 -9.12
C GLN A 48 9.58 8.98 -8.64
N ARG A 49 8.50 8.62 -7.93
CA ARG A 49 8.25 7.27 -7.42
C ARG A 49 6.85 6.83 -7.86
N ILE A 50 6.77 5.72 -8.57
CA ILE A 50 5.51 5.15 -9.07
C ILE A 50 5.33 3.79 -8.43
N ALA A 51 4.24 3.62 -7.69
CA ALA A 51 3.84 2.35 -7.12
C ALA A 51 2.66 1.79 -7.90
N SER A 52 2.70 0.50 -8.21
CA SER A 52 1.59 -0.22 -8.85
C SER A 52 1.41 -1.59 -8.20
N ASP A 53 0.20 -2.11 -8.31
CA ASP A 53 -0.20 -3.44 -7.86
C ASP A 53 -1.47 -3.83 -8.62
N CYS A 54 -1.71 -5.14 -8.78
CA CYS A 54 -2.93 -5.60 -9.45
C CYS A 54 -4.17 -5.50 -8.54
N ASN A 55 -3.98 -5.33 -7.22
CA ASN A 55 -5.08 -5.16 -6.29
C ASN A 55 -5.65 -3.73 -6.34
N LYS A 56 -6.77 -3.55 -7.05
CA LYS A 56 -7.44 -2.25 -7.21
C LYS A 56 -7.79 -1.56 -5.88
N TYR A 57 -8.23 -2.31 -4.86
CA TYR A 57 -8.59 -1.75 -3.56
C TYR A 57 -7.38 -1.21 -2.79
N LEU A 58 -6.23 -1.88 -2.94
CA LEU A 58 -4.96 -1.41 -2.37
C LEU A 58 -4.55 -0.08 -3.02
N ILE A 59 -4.60 -0.01 -4.35
CA ILE A 59 -4.23 1.21 -5.09
C ILE A 59 -5.19 2.35 -4.77
N ALA A 60 -6.49 2.09 -4.77
CA ALA A 60 -7.50 3.09 -4.40
C ALA A 60 -7.29 3.62 -2.97
N LEU A 61 -6.99 2.73 -2.00
CA LEU A 61 -6.67 3.14 -0.64
C LEU A 61 -5.44 4.06 -0.59
N MET A 62 -4.36 3.68 -1.26
CA MET A 62 -3.13 4.48 -1.26
C MET A 62 -3.32 5.84 -1.93
N GLN A 63 -4.08 5.89 -3.03
CA GLN A 63 -4.42 7.14 -3.72
C GLN A 63 -5.29 8.06 -2.86
N HIS A 64 -6.27 7.51 -2.12
CA HIS A 64 -7.09 8.27 -1.17
C HIS A 64 -6.22 8.93 -0.10
N ILE A 65 -5.30 8.17 0.51
CA ILE A 65 -4.36 8.69 1.52
C ILE A 65 -3.43 9.75 0.90
N GLN A 66 -2.91 9.49 -0.31
CA GLN A 66 -2.03 10.42 -1.02
C GLN A 66 -2.71 11.76 -1.31
N ALA A 67 -4.02 11.75 -1.57
CA ALA A 67 -4.83 12.95 -1.79
C ALA A 67 -5.21 13.69 -0.49
N GLY A 68 -4.73 13.22 0.67
CA GLY A 68 -5.07 13.80 1.98
C GLY A 68 -6.40 13.31 2.55
N GLY A 69 -6.97 12.24 1.99
CA GLY A 69 -8.20 11.64 2.48
C GLY A 69 -8.01 11.01 3.87
N GLU A 70 -8.94 11.30 4.77
CA GLU A 70 -8.93 10.74 6.12
C GLU A 70 -9.38 9.28 6.13
N LEU A 71 -8.86 8.52 7.09
CA LEU A 71 -9.29 7.16 7.38
C LEU A 71 -10.06 7.16 8.71
N PRO A 72 -11.15 6.39 8.83
CA PRO A 72 -11.83 6.20 10.10
C PRO A 72 -10.84 5.69 11.17
N GLY A 73 -10.93 6.21 12.40
CA GLY A 73 -10.10 5.71 13.50
C GLY A 73 -10.58 4.37 14.08
N TYR A 74 -11.84 4.02 13.84
CA TYR A 74 -12.50 2.83 14.37
C TYR A 74 -13.61 2.38 13.42
N ILE A 75 -13.87 1.07 13.36
CA ILE A 75 -15.05 0.50 12.70
C ILE A 75 -15.66 -0.58 13.59
N GLU A 76 -16.99 -0.56 13.65
CA GLU A 76 -17.76 -1.59 14.33
C GLU A 76 -17.65 -2.94 13.61
N ARG A 77 -17.80 -4.03 14.36
CA ARG A 77 -17.70 -5.39 13.81
C ARG A 77 -18.76 -5.65 12.75
N GLU A 78 -19.96 -5.12 12.95
CA GLU A 78 -21.10 -5.24 12.03
C GLU A 78 -20.80 -4.54 10.70
N GLU A 79 -20.19 -3.36 10.75
CA GLU A 79 -19.80 -2.61 9.54
C GLU A 79 -18.68 -3.35 8.78
N TYR A 80 -17.66 -3.82 9.51
CA TYR A 80 -16.63 -4.67 8.92
C TYR A 80 -17.22 -5.89 8.20
N ALA A 81 -18.19 -6.57 8.81
CA ALA A 81 -18.84 -7.74 8.22
C ALA A 81 -19.64 -7.39 6.96
N LYS A 82 -20.37 -6.26 6.95
CA LYS A 82 -21.14 -5.79 5.79
C LYS A 82 -20.24 -5.46 4.61
N VAL A 83 -19.19 -4.67 4.83
CA VAL A 83 -18.23 -4.29 3.78
C VAL A 83 -17.53 -5.52 3.22
N ARG A 84 -17.13 -6.46 4.09
CA ARG A 84 -16.45 -7.67 3.65
C ARG A 84 -17.31 -8.55 2.75
N ALA A 85 -18.62 -8.61 3.02
CA ALA A 85 -19.57 -9.40 2.24
C ALA A 85 -19.94 -8.73 0.90
N ASN A 86 -19.90 -7.40 0.83
CA ASN A 86 -20.41 -6.62 -0.29
C ASN A 86 -19.39 -5.58 -0.79
N ARG A 87 -18.12 -5.98 -0.97
CA ARG A 87 -16.99 -5.05 -1.21
C ARG A 87 -17.20 -4.09 -2.37
N ASP A 88 -17.86 -4.55 -3.43
CA ASP A 88 -18.11 -3.77 -4.65
C ASP A 88 -19.23 -2.72 -4.48
N ASP A 89 -19.99 -2.78 -3.40
CA ASP A 89 -21.03 -1.78 -3.06
C ASP A 89 -20.45 -0.56 -2.35
N TYR A 90 -19.15 -0.58 -2.01
CA TYR A 90 -18.47 0.48 -1.28
C TYR A 90 -17.39 1.15 -2.15
N PRO A 91 -17.01 2.41 -1.85
CA PRO A 91 -15.84 3.03 -2.47
C PRO A 91 -14.61 2.13 -2.33
N GLU A 92 -13.86 1.95 -3.41
CA GLU A 92 -12.76 0.97 -3.45
C GLU A 92 -11.70 1.22 -2.37
N TRP A 93 -11.42 2.50 -2.08
CA TRP A 93 -10.50 2.89 -1.00
C TRP A 93 -11.01 2.47 0.38
N TYR A 94 -12.32 2.52 0.60
CA TYR A 94 -12.94 2.17 1.88
C TYR A 94 -12.98 0.66 2.06
N ALA A 95 -13.36 -0.09 1.01
CA ALA A 95 -13.24 -1.54 1.00
C ALA A 95 -11.78 -1.99 1.23
N GLY A 96 -10.80 -1.28 0.64
CA GLY A 96 -9.38 -1.48 0.89
C GLY A 96 -8.97 -1.16 2.33
N TYR A 97 -9.43 -0.04 2.90
CA TYR A 97 -9.19 0.33 4.30
C TYR A 97 -9.69 -0.76 5.26
N VAL A 98 -10.96 -1.16 5.11
CA VAL A 98 -11.59 -2.20 5.94
C VAL A 98 -10.86 -3.54 5.77
N GLY A 99 -10.48 -3.86 4.54
CA GLY A 99 -9.77 -5.08 4.18
C GLY A 99 -8.36 -5.17 4.75
N PHE A 100 -7.53 -4.14 4.56
CA PHE A 100 -6.10 -4.24 4.86
C PHE A 100 -5.71 -3.63 6.21
N VAL A 101 -6.38 -2.55 6.63
CA VAL A 101 -6.02 -1.79 7.84
C VAL A 101 -6.83 -2.27 9.03
N ALA A 102 -8.15 -2.38 8.87
CA ALA A 102 -9.05 -2.70 9.98
C ALA A 102 -9.34 -4.19 10.15
N SER A 103 -8.81 -5.06 9.28
CA SER A 103 -8.95 -6.51 9.41
C SER A 103 -7.91 -7.12 10.35
N TYR A 104 -8.27 -8.26 10.94
CA TYR A 104 -7.32 -9.05 11.72
C TYR A 104 -6.16 -9.55 10.83
N ASN A 105 -4.95 -9.10 11.14
CA ASN A 105 -3.69 -9.44 10.44
C ASN A 105 -3.62 -9.02 8.96
N GLY A 106 -4.47 -8.10 8.47
CA GLY A 106 -4.38 -7.60 7.09
C GLY A 106 -4.62 -8.70 6.04
N ARG A 107 -5.47 -9.69 6.36
CA ARG A 107 -5.84 -10.79 5.44
C ARG A 107 -7.03 -10.35 4.58
N PHE A 108 -6.75 -9.86 3.38
CA PHE A 108 -7.74 -9.40 2.41
C PHE A 108 -7.46 -9.92 1.01
#